data_AF-A0A7V5F238-F1
#
_entry.id   AF-A0A7V5F238-F1
#
_cell.length_a   1.000
_cell.length_b   1.000
_cell.length_c   1.000
_cell.angle_alpha   90.00
_cell.angle_beta   90.00
_cell.angle_gamma   90.00
#
_symmetry.space_group_name_H-M   'P 1'
#
loop_
_entity.id
_entity.type
_entity.pdbx_description
1 polymer ?
#
loop_
_entity_poly.entity_id
_entity_poly.type
_entity_poly.pdbx_seq_one_letter_code
_entity_poly.pdbx_strand_id
1 'polypeptide(L)'
;GDKGRFAVTNTADDAYVFRASPLRNIALTATYFHSGKVWDLQVAVEIMAESQLGEELTGEEADKIVAFLDSLTGKLPEITTPVLPPETATTPRPTADVLPQ
;
A
#
# COMPACT_ATOMS: atom_id res chain seq x y z
N GLY A 1 17.29 -3.84 -2.92
CA GLY A 1 15.98 -3.21 -2.72
C GLY A 1 15.33 -2.99 -4.07
N ASP A 2 14.01 -2.86 -4.10
CA ASP A 2 13.29 -2.42 -5.29
C ASP A 2 13.82 -1.03 -5.72
N LYS A 3 14.12 -0.86 -7.01
CA LYS A 3 14.68 0.39 -7.56
C LYS A 3 13.59 1.37 -8.01
N GLY A 4 12.31 1.01 -7.89
CA GLY A 4 11.19 1.88 -8.23
C GLY A 4 11.18 2.26 -9.70
N ARG A 5 10.95 3.55 -9.99
CA ARG A 5 10.78 4.09 -11.34
C ARG A 5 11.95 3.80 -12.28
N PHE A 6 13.18 3.65 -11.76
CA PHE A 6 14.35 3.24 -12.55
C PHE A 6 14.13 1.95 -13.35
N ALA A 7 13.42 0.96 -12.80
CA ALA A 7 13.14 -0.30 -13.51
C ALA A 7 12.28 -0.11 -14.77
N VAL A 8 11.60 1.03 -14.89
CA VAL A 8 10.78 1.40 -16.05
C VAL A 8 11.53 2.34 -16.99
N THR A 9 12.30 3.30 -16.45
CA THR A 9 12.86 4.41 -17.24
C THR A 9 14.35 4.28 -17.54
N ASN A 10 15.09 3.42 -16.83
CA ASN A 10 16.55 3.31 -16.87
C ASN A 10 17.30 4.64 -16.66
N THR A 11 16.65 5.65 -16.07
CA THR A 11 17.24 6.96 -15.80
C THR A 11 17.76 7.00 -14.38
N ALA A 12 19.04 7.30 -14.17
CA ALA A 12 19.67 7.23 -12.84
C ALA A 12 18.93 8.04 -11.76
N ASP A 13 18.41 9.21 -12.12
CA ASP A 13 17.67 10.10 -11.21
C ASP A 13 16.30 9.54 -10.79
N ASP A 14 15.77 8.53 -11.50
CA ASP A 14 14.53 7.84 -11.15
C ASP A 14 14.76 6.68 -10.16
N ALA A 15 16.00 6.47 -9.69
CA ALA A 15 16.31 5.44 -8.71
C ALA A 15 15.63 5.72 -7.36
N TYR A 16 14.88 4.74 -6.86
CA TYR A 16 14.11 4.81 -5.61
C TYR A 16 13.00 5.88 -5.61
N VAL A 17 12.63 6.39 -6.78
CA VAL A 17 11.43 7.23 -6.94
C VAL A 17 10.21 6.31 -7.01
N PHE A 18 9.25 6.56 -6.12
CA PHE A 18 7.96 5.87 -6.08
C PHE A 18 6.82 6.87 -6.18
N ARG A 19 5.66 6.39 -6.62
CA ARG A 19 4.43 7.18 -6.61
C ARG A 19 4.01 7.46 -5.15
N ALA A 20 3.64 8.72 -4.86
CA ALA A 20 2.96 9.06 -3.62
C ALA A 20 1.60 8.34 -3.54
N SER A 21 1.42 7.52 -2.50
CA SER A 21 0.21 6.71 -2.33
C SER A 21 -0.95 7.58 -1.80
N PRO A 22 -2.19 7.36 -2.27
CA PRO A 22 -3.35 8.01 -1.68
C PRO A 22 -3.56 7.52 -0.24
N LEU A 23 -3.92 8.42 0.67
CA LEU A 23 -4.02 8.12 2.11
C LEU A 23 -5.45 7.82 2.60
N ARG A 24 -6.46 7.75 1.71
CA ARG A 24 -7.82 7.36 2.10
C ARG A 24 -7.82 5.90 2.54
N ASN A 25 -8.49 5.62 3.66
CA ASN A 25 -8.53 4.30 4.32
C ASN A 25 -7.16 3.78 4.78
N ILE A 26 -6.14 4.63 4.94
CA ILE A 26 -4.78 4.19 5.31
C ILE A 26 -4.73 3.42 6.64
N ALA A 27 -5.60 3.77 7.59
CA ALA A 27 -5.74 3.07 8.87
C ALA A 27 -6.15 1.59 8.71
N LEU A 28 -6.73 1.20 7.57
CA LEU A 28 -7.23 -0.15 7.30
C LEU A 28 -6.29 -0.98 6.40
N THR A 29 -5.14 -0.43 5.97
CA THR A 29 -4.30 -1.02 4.92
C THR A 29 -2.85 -1.21 5.35
N ALA A 30 -2.60 -1.51 6.63
CA ALA A 30 -1.29 -1.97 7.06
C ALA A 30 -0.93 -3.29 6.34
N THR A 31 0.35 -3.57 6.06
CA THR A 31 1.57 -2.80 6.36
C THR A 31 1.84 -1.66 5.38
N TYR A 32 2.65 -0.68 5.80
CA TYR A 32 2.95 0.55 5.07
C TYR A 32 4.22 0.47 4.19
N PHE A 33 4.29 1.42 3.26
CA PHE A 33 5.29 1.55 2.19
C PHE A 33 5.28 0.41 1.16
N HIS A 34 5.98 0.61 0.04
CA HIS A 34 6.05 -0.38 -1.05
C HIS A 34 6.68 -1.72 -0.62
N SER A 35 7.49 -1.69 0.44
CA SER A 35 8.16 -2.90 0.96
C SER A 35 7.29 -3.70 1.92
N GLY A 36 6.19 -3.14 2.43
CA GLY A 36 5.31 -3.79 3.41
C GLY A 36 5.99 -4.14 4.73
N LYS A 37 7.00 -3.36 5.14
CA LYS A 37 7.83 -3.69 6.32
C LYS A 37 7.44 -2.95 7.59
N VAL A 38 6.68 -1.86 7.48
CA VAL A 38 6.30 -1.02 8.63
C VAL A 38 4.86 -1.33 8.98
N TRP A 39 4.63 -1.86 10.18
CA TRP A 39 3.31 -2.31 10.62
C TRP A 39 2.47 -1.22 11.27
N ASP A 40 3.14 -0.28 11.92
CA ASP A 40 2.52 0.73 12.76
C ASP A 40 2.39 2.06 12.01
N LEU A 41 1.22 2.70 12.09
CA LEU A 41 0.92 3.92 11.35
C LEU A 41 1.68 5.13 11.90
N GLN A 42 1.90 5.18 13.21
CA GLN A 42 2.68 6.23 13.86
C GLN A 42 4.14 6.15 13.41
N VAL A 43 4.72 4.95 13.41
CA VAL A 43 6.07 4.73 12.89
C VAL A 43 6.17 5.11 11.40
N ALA A 44 5.14 4.82 10.60
CA ALA A 44 5.12 5.25 9.21
C ALA A 44 5.07 6.77 9.05
N VAL A 45 4.35 7.49 9.92
CA VAL A 45 4.30 8.96 9.96
C VAL A 45 5.67 9.54 10.33
N GLU A 46 6.31 9.00 11.37
CA GLU A 46 7.64 9.43 11.82
C GLU A 46 8.70 9.24 10.73
N ILE A 47 8.74 8.06 10.10
CA ILE A 47 9.65 7.78 8.97
C ILE A 47 9.42 8.76 7.82
N MET A 48 8.17 9.13 7.53
CA MET A 48 7.86 10.09 6.46
C MET A 48 8.34 11.50 6.80
N ALA A 49 8.21 11.95 8.05
CA ALA A 49 8.72 13.25 8.48
C ALA A 49 10.24 13.32 8.35
N GLU A 50 10.96 12.30 8.83
CA GLU A 50 12.42 12.27 8.76
C GLU A 50 12.90 12.14 7.30
N SER A 51 12.39 11.16 6.56
CA SER A 51 12.94 10.82 5.24
C SER A 51 12.58 11.83 4.14
N GLN A 52 11.44 12.51 4.24
CA GLN A 52 10.97 13.42 3.20
C GLN A 52 11.22 14.89 3.52
N LEU A 53 11.23 15.24 4.81
CA LEU A 53 11.33 16.65 5.26
C LEU A 53 12.59 16.91 6.10
N GLY A 54 13.25 15.87 6.62
CA GLY A 54 14.38 16.02 7.54
C GLY A 54 13.97 16.50 8.93
N GLU A 55 12.71 16.28 9.31
CA GLU A 55 12.12 16.74 10.56
C GLU A 55 11.87 15.57 11.52
N GLU A 56 12.11 15.80 12.80
CA GLU A 56 11.77 14.86 13.87
C GLU A 56 10.46 15.30 14.53
N LEU A 57 9.47 14.42 14.57
CA LEU A 57 8.19 14.69 15.24
C LEU A 57 8.26 14.26 16.69
N THR A 58 7.63 15.03 17.56
CA THR A 58 7.30 14.54 18.90
C THR A 58 6.19 13.49 18.82
N GLY A 59 6.10 12.62 19.82
CA GLY A 59 5.02 11.62 19.90
C GLY A 59 3.62 12.24 19.82
N GLU A 60 3.42 13.40 20.47
CA GLU A 60 2.13 14.11 20.44
C GLU A 60 1.78 14.67 19.06
N GLU A 61 2.77 15.12 18.28
CA GLU A 61 2.56 15.57 16.90
C GLU A 61 2.24 14.39 15.98
N ALA A 62 2.97 13.28 16.13
CA ALA A 62 2.69 12.06 15.40
C ALA A 62 1.28 11.54 15.70
N ASP A 63 0.86 11.53 16.97
CA ASP A 63 -0.49 11.15 17.39
C ASP A 63 -1.58 12.02 16.74
N LYS A 64 -1.36 13.34 16.65
CA LYS A 64 -2.29 14.26 15.98
C LYS A 64 -2.42 13.97 14.49
N ILE A 65 -1.31 13.65 13.83
CA ILE A 65 -1.31 13.28 12.41
C ILE A 65 -2.01 11.93 12.22
N VAL A 66 -1.72 10.93 13.06
CA VAL A 66 -2.40 9.63 13.03
C VAL A 66 -3.90 9.81 13.21
N ALA A 67 -4.35 10.61 14.18
CA ALA A 67 -5.76 10.91 14.37
C ALA A 67 -6.41 11.58 13.14
N PHE A 68 -5.69 12.47 12.45
CA PHE A 68 -6.14 13.01 11.18
C PHE A 68 -6.22 11.92 10.10
N LEU A 69 -5.23 11.04 9.98
CA LEU A 69 -5.22 9.95 9.01
C LEU A 69 -6.34 8.94 9.25
N ASP A 70 -6.68 8.65 10.50
CA ASP A 70 -7.83 7.82 10.86
C ASP A 70 -9.14 8.41 10.34
N SER A 71 -9.28 9.75 10.39
CA SER A 71 -10.44 10.46 9.85
C SER A 71 -10.60 10.33 8.32
N LEU A 72 -9.57 9.87 7.60
CA LEU A 72 -9.62 9.60 6.17
C LEU A 72 -10.23 8.24 5.83
N THR A 73 -10.71 7.50 6.83
CA THR A 73 -11.45 6.25 6.65
C THR A 73 -12.89 6.53 6.23
N GLY A 74 -13.24 6.10 5.02
CA GLY A 74 -14.58 6.28 4.46
C GLY A 74 -15.55 5.17 4.83
N LYS A 75 -16.83 5.32 4.46
CA LYS A 75 -17.79 4.22 4.50
C LYS A 75 -17.36 3.15 3.49
N LEU A 76 -17.09 1.94 3.97
CA LEU A 76 -16.82 0.80 3.10
C LEU A 76 -18.09 0.41 2.31
N PRO A 77 -17.96 0.01 1.04
CA PRO A 77 -19.10 -0.47 0.27
C PRO A 77 -19.65 -1.76 0.88
N GLU A 78 -20.97 -1.90 0.90
CA GLU A 78 -21.62 -3.16 1.24
C GLU A 78 -21.52 -4.09 0.03
N ILE A 79 -20.83 -5.22 0.20
CA ILE A 79 -20.65 -6.23 -0.84
C ILE A 79 -21.37 -7.50 -0.42
N THR A 80 -22.34 -7.94 -1.21
CA THR A 80 -22.99 -9.25 -1.03
C THR A 80 -22.22 -10.33 -1.80
N THR A 81 -21.99 -11.48 -1.19
CA THR A 81 -21.34 -12.61 -1.86
C THR A 81 -22.13 -13.03 -3.11
N PRO A 82 -21.52 -13.00 -4.31
CA PRO A 82 -22.22 -13.35 -5.53
C PRO A 82 -22.39 -14.86 -5.64
N VAL A 83 -23.49 -15.29 -6.27
CA VAL A 83 -23.65 -16.67 -6.75
C VAL A 83 -23.04 -16.75 -8.14
N LEU A 84 -21.87 -17.38 -8.24
CA LEU A 84 -21.21 -17.62 -9.52
C LEU A 84 -21.90 -18.77 -10.28
N PRO A 85 -21.93 -18.74 -11.63
CA PRO A 85 -22.51 -19.81 -12.42
C PRO A 85 -21.70 -21.12 -12.28
N PRO A 86 -22.34 -22.29 -12.41
CA PRO A 86 -21.64 -23.56 -12.42
C PRO A 86 -20.73 -23.70 -13.65
N GLU A 87 -19.67 -24.51 -13.53
CA GLU A 87 -18.82 -24.88 -14.66
C GLU A 87 -19.60 -25.67 -15.72
N THR A 88 -19.13 -25.61 -16.97
CA THR A 88 -19.63 -26.43 -18.08
C THR A 88 -18.62 -27.52 -18.44
N ALA A 89 -19.01 -28.44 -19.32
CA ALA A 89 -18.11 -29.47 -19.84
C ALA A 89 -16.88 -28.91 -20.56
N THR A 90 -16.94 -27.65 -21.02
CA THR A 90 -15.84 -26.97 -21.72
C THR A 90 -15.06 -26.00 -20.83
N THR A 91 -15.41 -25.87 -19.54
CA THR A 91 -14.65 -25.05 -18.60
C THR A 91 -13.27 -25.68 -18.39
N PRO A 92 -12.16 -24.95 -18.60
CA PRO A 92 -10.82 -25.46 -18.36
C PRO A 92 -10.65 -25.96 -16.92
N ARG A 93 -9.98 -27.10 -16.74
CA ARG A 93 -9.70 -27.64 -15.40
C ARG A 93 -8.66 -26.76 -14.68
N PRO A 94 -8.80 -26.53 -13.36
CA PRO A 94 -7.75 -25.87 -12.58
C PRO A 94 -6.41 -26.61 -12.73
N THR A 95 -5.33 -25.86 -12.89
CA THR A 95 -3.96 -26.39 -12.82
C THR A 95 -3.18 -25.72 -11.70
N ALA A 96 -2.29 -26.48 -11.07
CA ALA A 96 -1.29 -25.96 -10.13
C ALA A 96 -0.02 -25.50 -10.85
N ASP A 97 0.08 -25.72 -12.16
CA ASP A 97 1.23 -25.30 -12.96
C ASP A 97 1.30 -23.78 -13.00
N VAL A 98 2.38 -23.23 -12.44
CA VAL A 98 2.72 -21.82 -12.63
C VAL A 98 3.45 -21.74 -13.98
N LEU A 99 2.76 -21.24 -15.01
CA LEU A 99 3.41 -20.95 -16.29
C LEU A 99 4.55 -19.95 -16.04
N PRO A 100 5.78 -20.21 -16.53
CA PRO A 100 6.85 -19.23 -16.44
C PRO A 100 6.41 -17.97 -17.19
N GLN A 101 6.53 -16.82 -16.52
CA GLN A 101 6.32 -15.50 -17.14
C GLN A 101 7.49 -15.11 -18.05
#